data_AF-A0AAD6GKK1-F1
#
_entry.id   AF-A0AAD6GKK1-F1
#
_cell.length_a   1.000
_cell.length_b   1.000
_cell.length_c   1.000
_cell.angle_alpha   90.00
_cell.angle_beta   90.00
_cell.angle_gamma   90.00
#
_symmetry.space_group_name_H-M   'P 1'
#
loop_
_entity.id
_entity.type
_entity.pdbx_description
1 polymer ?
#
loop_
_entity_poly.entity_id
_entity_poly.type
_entity_poly.pdbx_seq_one_letter_code
_entity_poly.pdbx_strand_id
1 'polypeptide(L)'
;MDPSKVKIPPMKDLTVDNITENVHTINSLCEDERMKYILERLVTHLHDFARETRLSTDEWMTGLRFLTEVGQICTEVRQEFILLSDVLGLSILVDSIDHPKPPGSTEGTVLGPFHTHDAEEMPAGESMSHDPKGEPLLVVCTLKDMEGRPIDDVKIDIWETDSTGHYDVQYAGRDEPDGRCIMRSDKSGVFWFKAITPVPYPIPHDGPVGRLLTKLHRHPYRPSHMHFMFQKEGYDHLVTALYLRNDPYETSDAVFGVKDSLTVDIGKAGPEIAKKYNVPEGHALLTYDFVLVSDAETFELRAKNSKTALDKLGRKVKIVNGLPVPDLD
;
A
#
# COMPACT_ATOMS: atom_id res chain seq x y z
N MET A 1 26.82 -1.57 -24.46
CA MET A 1 27.91 -0.98 -23.67
C MET A 1 29.22 -1.53 -24.21
N ASP A 2 30.26 -0.71 -24.37
CA ASP A 2 31.55 -1.14 -24.91
C ASP A 2 32.41 -1.70 -23.76
N PRO A 3 32.76 -3.01 -23.77
CA PRO A 3 33.49 -3.64 -22.67
C PRO A 3 34.89 -3.06 -22.46
N SER A 4 35.48 -2.40 -23.46
CA SER A 4 36.78 -1.73 -23.32
C SER A 4 36.74 -0.50 -22.41
N LYS A 5 35.54 0.03 -22.13
CA LYS A 5 35.33 1.23 -21.32
C LYS A 5 35.09 0.93 -19.84
N VAL A 6 35.03 -0.34 -19.44
CA VAL A 6 34.73 -0.75 -18.06
C VAL A 6 35.92 -1.49 -17.47
N LYS A 7 36.47 -0.98 -16.38
CA LYS A 7 37.56 -1.64 -15.64
C LYS A 7 36.97 -2.65 -14.66
N ILE A 8 36.96 -3.92 -15.01
CA ILE A 8 36.43 -5.01 -14.17
C ILE A 8 37.55 -5.58 -13.28
N PRO A 9 37.35 -5.68 -11.95
CA PRO A 9 38.27 -6.37 -11.05
C PRO A 9 38.44 -7.85 -11.42
N PRO A 10 39.62 -8.45 -11.22
CA PRO A 10 39.82 -9.86 -11.51
C PRO A 10 39.00 -10.74 -10.56
N MET A 11 38.31 -11.74 -11.11
CA MET A 11 37.62 -12.78 -10.35
C MET A 11 38.02 -14.14 -10.93
N LYS A 12 38.48 -15.05 -10.08
CA LYS A 12 38.92 -16.40 -10.48
C LYS A 12 38.50 -17.40 -9.41
N ASP A 13 38.32 -18.65 -9.83
CA ASP A 13 38.02 -19.79 -8.95
C ASP A 13 36.79 -19.53 -8.04
N LEU A 14 35.65 -19.22 -8.66
CA LEU A 14 34.41 -18.93 -7.96
C LEU A 14 33.87 -20.19 -7.26
N THR A 15 33.54 -20.04 -5.97
CA THR A 15 33.02 -21.10 -5.10
C THR A 15 31.74 -20.62 -4.42
N VAL A 16 31.04 -21.54 -3.76
CA VAL A 16 29.85 -21.24 -2.93
C VAL A 16 30.17 -20.22 -1.83
N ASP A 17 31.41 -20.22 -1.33
CA ASP A 17 31.84 -19.38 -0.21
C ASP A 17 32.24 -17.97 -0.67
N ASN A 18 32.86 -17.82 -1.86
CA ASN A 18 33.40 -16.54 -2.31
C ASN A 18 32.51 -15.79 -3.33
N ILE A 19 31.47 -16.42 -3.89
CA ILE A 19 30.68 -15.82 -4.97
C ILE A 19 29.98 -14.52 -4.55
N THR A 20 29.51 -14.43 -3.31
CA THR A 20 28.82 -13.23 -2.78
C THR A 20 29.73 -12.00 -2.77
N GLU A 21 30.96 -12.16 -2.26
CA GLU A 21 31.95 -11.07 -2.20
C GLU A 21 32.37 -10.60 -3.60
N ASN A 22 32.49 -11.53 -4.55
CA ASN A 22 32.79 -11.20 -5.94
C ASN A 22 31.65 -10.41 -6.59
N VAL A 23 30.39 -10.80 -6.38
CA VAL A 23 29.23 -10.04 -6.89
C VAL A 23 29.16 -8.64 -6.29
N HIS A 24 29.42 -8.49 -4.98
CA HIS A 24 29.51 -7.17 -4.35
C HIS A 24 30.61 -6.31 -5.00
N THR A 25 31.79 -6.91 -5.23
CA THR A 25 32.92 -6.23 -5.87
C THR A 25 32.56 -5.68 -7.25
N ILE A 26 31.90 -6.45 -8.11
CA ILE A 26 31.46 -5.97 -9.43
C ILE A 26 30.38 -4.88 -9.29
N ASN A 27 29.34 -5.14 -8.50
CA ASN A 27 28.20 -4.22 -8.39
C ASN A 27 28.60 -2.87 -7.76
N SER A 28 29.68 -2.85 -6.98
CA SER A 28 30.24 -1.63 -6.38
C SER A 28 30.87 -0.65 -7.38
N LEU A 29 31.03 -1.05 -8.66
CA LEU A 29 31.51 -0.19 -9.75
C LEU A 29 30.50 0.90 -10.17
N CYS A 30 29.24 0.80 -9.75
CA CYS A 30 28.28 1.91 -9.87
C CYS A 30 28.84 3.18 -9.17
N GLU A 31 28.38 4.38 -9.50
CA GLU A 31 28.77 5.59 -8.75
C GLU A 31 27.75 5.95 -7.66
N ASP A 32 26.49 5.52 -7.82
CA ASP A 32 25.40 5.79 -6.89
C ASP A 32 25.57 4.97 -5.59
N GLU A 33 25.89 5.67 -4.49
CA GLU A 33 26.10 5.07 -3.17
C GLU A 33 24.85 4.33 -2.64
N ARG A 34 23.65 4.84 -2.93
CA ARG A 34 22.39 4.22 -2.49
C ARG A 34 22.12 2.95 -3.28
N MET A 35 22.35 2.97 -4.60
CA MET A 35 22.20 1.79 -5.44
C MET A 35 23.19 0.69 -5.02
N LYS A 36 24.45 1.04 -4.73
CA LYS A 36 25.43 0.08 -4.18
C LYS A 36 24.90 -0.61 -2.94
N TYR A 37 24.40 0.18 -1.99
CA TYR A 37 23.91 -0.36 -0.73
C TYR A 37 22.71 -1.30 -0.93
N ILE A 38 21.72 -0.88 -1.73
CA ILE A 38 20.55 -1.72 -2.02
C ILE A 38 20.97 -3.04 -2.66
N LEU A 39 21.84 -3.00 -3.69
CA LEU A 39 22.28 -4.20 -4.38
C LEU A 39 23.14 -5.10 -3.50
N GLU A 40 24.03 -4.55 -2.68
CA GLU A 40 24.82 -5.32 -1.71
C GLU A 40 23.90 -6.07 -0.74
N ARG A 41 22.91 -5.38 -0.16
CA ARG A 41 21.95 -6.02 0.76
C ARG A 41 21.11 -7.07 0.05
N LEU A 42 20.57 -6.76 -1.12
CA LEU A 42 19.77 -7.68 -1.92
C LEU A 42 20.56 -8.96 -2.24
N VAL A 43 21.77 -8.83 -2.78
CA VAL A 43 22.63 -9.97 -3.12
C VAL A 43 22.98 -10.79 -1.88
N THR A 44 23.33 -10.12 -0.77
CA THR A 44 23.60 -10.80 0.51
C THR A 44 22.41 -11.67 0.91
N HIS A 45 21.22 -11.08 1.03
CA HIS A 45 20.03 -11.81 1.49
C HIS A 45 19.58 -12.89 0.50
N LEU A 46 19.69 -12.67 -0.80
CA LEU A 46 19.36 -13.66 -1.82
C LEU A 46 20.30 -14.87 -1.78
N HIS A 47 21.61 -14.62 -1.67
CA HIS A 47 22.61 -15.70 -1.57
C HIS A 47 22.53 -16.44 -0.24
N ASP A 48 22.28 -15.73 0.86
CA ASP A 48 22.09 -16.34 2.18
C ASP A 48 20.84 -17.21 2.22
N PHE A 49 19.72 -16.76 1.63
CA PHE A 49 18.52 -17.58 1.47
C PHE A 49 18.81 -18.89 0.73
N ALA A 50 19.55 -18.83 -0.38
CA ALA A 50 19.92 -20.02 -1.15
C ALA A 50 20.83 -20.97 -0.36
N ARG A 51 21.79 -20.43 0.41
CA ARG A 51 22.68 -21.23 1.27
C ARG A 51 21.93 -21.86 2.43
N GLU A 52 21.09 -21.10 3.11
CA GLU A 52 20.31 -21.52 4.28
C GLU A 52 19.34 -22.66 3.91
N THR A 53 18.62 -22.50 2.80
CA THR A 53 17.63 -23.49 2.34
C THR A 53 18.25 -24.65 1.56
N ARG A 54 19.53 -24.55 1.19
CA ARG A 54 20.21 -25.48 0.27
C ARG A 54 19.43 -25.64 -1.03
N LEU A 55 18.99 -24.50 -1.58
CA LEU A 55 18.09 -24.42 -2.73
C LEU A 55 18.57 -25.31 -3.88
N SER A 56 17.77 -26.30 -4.25
CA SER A 56 18.08 -27.20 -5.36
C SER A 56 17.85 -26.52 -6.71
N THR A 57 18.45 -27.07 -7.77
CA THR A 57 18.21 -26.60 -9.15
C THR A 57 16.75 -26.66 -9.54
N ASP A 58 16.02 -27.70 -9.11
CA ASP A 58 14.60 -27.88 -9.44
C ASP A 58 13.71 -26.85 -8.73
N GLU A 59 13.98 -26.56 -7.46
CA GLU A 59 13.29 -25.52 -6.70
C GLU A 59 13.61 -24.13 -7.27
N TRP A 60 14.88 -23.86 -7.58
CA TRP A 60 15.30 -22.61 -8.22
C TRP A 60 14.61 -22.40 -9.57
N MET A 61 14.59 -23.42 -10.43
CA MET A 61 13.88 -23.36 -11.72
C MET A 61 12.36 -23.21 -11.54
N THR A 62 11.79 -23.78 -10.47
CA THR A 62 10.37 -23.58 -10.12
C THR A 62 10.09 -22.13 -9.73
N GLY A 63 10.95 -21.51 -8.91
CA GLY A 63 10.85 -20.09 -8.57
C GLY A 63 10.99 -19.17 -9.79
N LEU A 64 11.93 -19.46 -10.70
CA LEU A 64 12.08 -18.71 -11.94
C LEU A 64 10.85 -18.80 -12.84
N ARG A 65 10.27 -19.99 -13.02
CA ARG A 65 9.03 -20.16 -13.77
C ARG A 65 7.88 -19.38 -13.13
N PHE A 66 7.74 -19.47 -11.80
CA PHE A 66 6.74 -18.71 -11.07
C PHE A 66 6.86 -17.20 -11.31
N LEU A 67 8.06 -16.62 -11.14
CA LEU A 67 8.30 -15.19 -11.38
C LEU A 67 8.09 -14.80 -12.85
N THR A 68 8.41 -15.70 -13.78
CA THR A 68 8.14 -15.49 -15.21
C THR A 68 6.64 -15.41 -15.48
N GLU A 69 5.85 -16.33 -14.92
CA GLU A 69 4.40 -16.34 -15.06
C GLU A 69 3.76 -15.11 -14.39
N VAL A 70 4.30 -14.64 -13.25
CA VAL A 70 3.87 -13.40 -12.59
C VAL A 70 4.07 -12.20 -13.53
N GLY A 71 5.22 -12.10 -14.17
CA GLY A 71 5.47 -11.04 -15.15
C GLY A 71 4.56 -11.13 -16.39
N GLN A 72 4.34 -12.34 -16.91
CA GLN A 72 3.56 -12.55 -18.14
C GLN A 72 2.08 -12.23 -18.03
N ILE A 73 1.49 -12.31 -16.84
CA ILE A 73 0.07 -12.00 -16.62
C ILE A 73 -0.17 -10.51 -16.28
N CYS A 74 0.89 -9.74 -16.06
CA CYS A 74 0.75 -8.31 -15.82
C CYS A 74 0.26 -7.57 -17.08
N THR A 75 -0.66 -6.63 -16.89
CA THR A 75 -1.21 -5.73 -17.91
C THR A 75 -1.27 -4.29 -17.35
N GLU A 76 -1.81 -3.34 -18.11
CA GLU A 76 -2.03 -1.96 -17.62
C GLU A 76 -2.98 -1.90 -16.42
N VAL A 77 -3.94 -2.83 -16.32
CA VAL A 77 -4.95 -2.89 -15.26
C VAL A 77 -4.73 -4.04 -14.27
N ARG A 78 -3.72 -4.90 -14.49
CA ARG A 78 -3.37 -6.02 -13.61
C ARG A 78 -1.88 -6.00 -13.29
N GLN A 79 -1.53 -5.79 -12.02
CA GLN A 79 -0.14 -5.81 -11.56
C GLN A 79 0.10 -6.98 -10.60
N GLU A 80 0.37 -8.17 -11.17
CA GLU A 80 0.59 -9.39 -10.38
C GLU A 80 1.88 -9.33 -9.53
N PHE A 81 2.88 -8.52 -9.92
CA PHE A 81 4.05 -8.26 -9.07
C PHE A 81 3.73 -7.44 -7.82
N ILE A 82 2.83 -6.45 -7.95
CA ILE A 82 2.32 -5.70 -6.78
C ILE A 82 1.52 -6.68 -5.90
N LEU A 83 0.65 -7.49 -6.49
CA LEU A 83 -0.10 -8.50 -5.73
C LEU A 83 0.81 -9.51 -5.02
N LEU A 84 1.90 -9.94 -5.65
CA LEU A 84 2.90 -10.81 -5.02
C LEU A 84 3.57 -10.10 -3.83
N SER A 85 3.91 -8.83 -3.97
CA SER A 85 4.44 -8.00 -2.88
C SER A 85 3.43 -7.89 -1.73
N ASP A 86 2.15 -7.69 -2.03
CA ASP A 86 1.06 -7.57 -1.06
C ASP A 86 0.90 -8.86 -0.25
N VAL A 87 0.77 -10.02 -0.91
CA VAL A 87 0.54 -11.29 -0.21
C VAL A 87 1.78 -11.82 0.53
N LEU A 88 2.96 -11.26 0.25
CA LEU A 88 4.19 -11.53 1.01
C LEU A 88 4.43 -10.48 2.12
N GLY A 89 3.54 -9.49 2.26
CA GLY A 89 3.63 -8.43 3.28
C GLY A 89 4.70 -7.37 3.00
N LEU A 90 5.30 -7.37 1.81
CA LEU A 90 6.35 -6.40 1.46
C LEU A 90 5.77 -5.00 1.26
N SER A 91 4.60 -4.87 0.63
CA SER A 91 4.00 -3.57 0.34
C SER A 91 3.68 -2.78 1.62
N ILE A 92 3.02 -3.42 2.59
CA ILE A 92 2.70 -2.79 3.88
C ILE A 92 3.95 -2.49 4.71
N LEU A 93 4.99 -3.32 4.60
CA LEU A 93 6.27 -3.09 5.26
C LEU A 93 6.99 -1.86 4.67
N VAL A 94 7.02 -1.73 3.34
CA VAL A 94 7.61 -0.57 2.67
C VAL A 94 6.86 0.71 3.04
N ASP A 95 5.53 0.71 2.97
CA ASP A 95 4.70 1.85 3.38
C ASP A 95 5.01 2.28 4.82
N SER A 96 5.06 1.32 5.76
CA SER A 96 5.35 1.60 7.17
C SER A 96 6.76 2.17 7.42
N ILE A 97 7.73 1.84 6.56
CA ILE A 97 9.10 2.37 6.62
C ILE A 97 9.19 3.77 6.00
N ASP A 98 8.51 3.99 4.88
CA ASP A 98 8.60 5.22 4.09
C ASP A 98 7.74 6.35 4.67
N HIS A 99 6.56 6.01 5.19
CA HIS A 99 5.56 6.91 5.76
C HIS A 99 5.24 6.55 7.23
N PRO A 100 6.22 6.55 8.15
CA PRO A 100 5.95 6.22 9.55
C PRO A 100 5.00 7.24 10.17
N LYS A 101 4.03 6.76 10.92
CA LYS A 101 2.97 7.58 11.51
C LYS A 101 3.22 7.78 13.02
N PRO A 102 3.32 9.02 13.53
CA PRO A 102 3.43 9.27 14.96
C PRO A 102 2.16 8.82 15.70
N PRO A 103 2.25 8.41 16.98
CA PRO A 103 1.07 8.04 17.77
C PRO A 103 0.01 9.16 17.75
N GLY A 104 -1.24 8.79 17.48
CA GLY A 104 -2.36 9.73 17.40
C GLY A 104 -2.66 10.25 15.99
N SER A 105 -1.80 9.99 15.00
CA SER A 105 -2.12 10.20 13.59
C SER A 105 -2.86 9.01 12.96
N THR A 106 -3.52 9.22 11.82
CA THR A 106 -4.13 8.11 11.09
C THR A 106 -3.05 7.26 10.43
N GLU A 107 -3.17 5.95 10.59
CA GLU A 107 -2.23 4.99 10.02
C GLU A 107 -2.40 4.82 8.51
N GLY A 108 -1.28 4.61 7.81
CA GLY A 108 -1.29 4.17 6.42
C GLY A 108 -1.60 2.67 6.28
N THR A 109 -2.09 2.29 5.11
CA THR A 109 -2.20 0.89 4.67
C THR A 109 -1.97 0.77 3.17
N VAL A 110 -2.00 -0.46 2.64
CA VAL A 110 -1.73 -0.74 1.23
C VAL A 110 -2.67 0.01 0.28
N LEU A 111 -2.11 0.62 -0.77
CA LEU A 111 -2.86 1.23 -1.88
C LEU A 111 -3.71 0.19 -2.62
N GLY A 112 -3.16 -1.01 -2.80
CA GLY A 112 -3.74 -2.03 -3.68
C GLY A 112 -3.63 -1.66 -5.16
N PRO A 113 -4.06 -2.55 -6.07
CA PRO A 113 -3.80 -2.41 -7.50
C PRO A 113 -4.90 -1.65 -8.27
N PHE A 114 -5.92 -1.10 -7.61
CA PHE A 114 -7.17 -0.65 -8.26
C PHE A 114 -7.42 0.86 -8.23
N HIS A 115 -6.48 1.66 -7.70
CA HIS A 115 -6.51 3.12 -7.86
C HIS A 115 -6.28 3.50 -9.33
N THR A 116 -6.98 4.54 -9.81
CA THR A 116 -6.82 5.09 -11.16
C THR A 116 -6.84 6.61 -11.14
N HIS A 117 -6.32 7.21 -12.21
CA HIS A 117 -6.19 8.66 -12.34
C HIS A 117 -7.38 9.33 -13.04
N ASP A 118 -8.39 8.55 -13.44
CA ASP A 118 -9.56 9.01 -14.18
C ASP A 118 -10.81 9.21 -13.32
N ALA A 119 -10.70 9.08 -11.99
CA ALA A 119 -11.78 9.42 -11.07
C ALA A 119 -12.15 10.91 -11.18
N GLU A 120 -13.45 11.20 -11.17
CA GLU A 120 -13.96 12.57 -11.35
C GLU A 120 -14.02 13.34 -10.02
N GLU A 121 -13.80 14.67 -10.09
CA GLU A 121 -14.05 15.54 -8.94
C GLU A 121 -15.56 15.68 -8.68
N MET A 122 -15.97 15.49 -7.42
CA MET A 122 -17.37 15.46 -7.01
C MET A 122 -17.67 16.47 -5.89
N PRO A 123 -18.77 17.22 -5.98
CA PRO A 123 -19.26 18.03 -4.87
C PRO A 123 -19.66 17.18 -3.65
N ALA A 124 -19.62 17.80 -2.47
CA ALA A 124 -20.04 17.16 -1.24
C ALA A 124 -21.52 16.69 -1.30
N GLY A 125 -21.76 15.44 -0.93
CA GLY A 125 -23.10 14.85 -0.81
C GLY A 125 -23.69 14.14 -2.02
N GLU A 126 -22.95 14.13 -3.12
CA GLU A 126 -23.22 13.33 -4.30
C GLU A 126 -22.88 11.84 -4.06
N SER A 127 -23.32 10.97 -4.97
CA SER A 127 -23.11 9.51 -4.89
C SER A 127 -21.89 9.09 -5.71
N MET A 128 -20.96 8.35 -5.11
CA MET A 128 -19.80 7.81 -5.82
C MET A 128 -20.02 6.45 -6.45
N SER A 129 -21.14 5.79 -6.14
CA SER A 129 -21.54 4.51 -6.73
C SER A 129 -22.92 4.60 -7.35
N HIS A 130 -23.09 3.93 -8.49
CA HIS A 130 -24.35 3.75 -9.20
C HIS A 130 -24.89 2.32 -9.14
N ASP A 131 -24.31 1.45 -8.31
CA ASP A 131 -24.76 0.07 -8.15
C ASP A 131 -26.13 0.02 -7.43
N PRO A 132 -27.22 -0.39 -8.12
CA PRO A 132 -28.55 -0.40 -7.53
C PRO A 132 -28.76 -1.52 -6.49
N LYS A 133 -27.80 -2.44 -6.35
CA LYS A 133 -27.86 -3.55 -5.40
C LYS A 133 -27.03 -3.30 -4.13
N GLY A 134 -26.18 -2.28 -4.12
CA GLY A 134 -25.43 -1.90 -2.93
C GLY A 134 -26.34 -1.35 -1.84
N GLU A 135 -26.03 -1.68 -0.59
CA GLU A 135 -26.72 -1.10 0.57
C GLU A 135 -26.28 0.37 0.71
N PRO A 136 -27.17 1.37 0.63
CA PRO A 136 -26.76 2.77 0.67
C PRO A 136 -26.07 3.15 1.99
N LEU A 137 -24.94 3.86 1.87
CA LEU A 137 -24.12 4.31 2.99
C LEU A 137 -23.89 5.82 2.91
N LEU A 138 -24.15 6.54 4.01
CA LEU A 138 -23.67 7.91 4.19
C LEU A 138 -22.28 7.87 4.84
N VAL A 139 -21.30 8.53 4.22
CA VAL A 139 -19.95 8.68 4.78
C VAL A 139 -19.72 10.13 5.15
N VAL A 140 -19.35 10.39 6.41
CA VAL A 140 -19.07 11.74 6.92
C VAL A 140 -17.75 11.72 7.68
N CYS A 141 -16.75 12.40 7.14
CA CYS A 141 -15.40 12.38 7.67
C CYS A 141 -14.88 13.78 7.97
N THR A 142 -13.89 13.86 8.87
CA THR A 142 -13.17 15.10 9.16
C THR A 142 -11.67 14.91 8.97
N LEU A 143 -10.98 15.99 8.61
CA LEU A 143 -9.53 16.08 8.48
C LEU A 143 -9.00 17.11 9.46
N LYS A 144 -8.09 16.69 10.33
CA LYS A 144 -7.37 17.56 11.25
C LYS A 144 -5.87 17.27 11.25
N ASP A 145 -5.07 18.22 11.71
CA ASP A 145 -3.66 17.98 12.01
C ASP A 145 -3.45 17.42 13.42
N MET A 146 -2.19 17.21 13.79
CA MET A 146 -1.79 16.68 15.10
C MET A 146 -2.20 17.59 16.28
N GLU A 147 -2.43 18.88 16.04
CA GLU A 147 -2.93 19.84 17.03
C GLU A 147 -4.46 19.91 17.07
N GLY A 148 -5.15 19.14 16.22
CA GLY A 148 -6.60 19.12 16.10
C GLY A 148 -7.19 20.29 15.31
N ARG A 149 -6.37 21.05 14.57
CA ARG A 149 -6.85 22.12 13.69
C ARG A 149 -7.40 21.50 12.40
N PRO A 150 -8.55 21.99 11.89
CA PRO A 150 -9.11 21.46 10.65
C PRO A 150 -8.21 21.77 9.45
N ILE A 151 -8.14 20.85 8.50
CA ILE A 151 -7.37 21.01 7.26
C ILE A 151 -8.33 21.13 6.08
N ASP A 152 -8.40 22.31 5.48
CA ASP A 152 -9.23 22.60 4.30
C ASP A 152 -8.53 22.22 3.00
N ASP A 153 -9.29 22.13 1.90
CA ASP A 153 -8.77 21.93 0.54
C ASP A 153 -7.74 20.78 0.41
N VAL A 154 -7.96 19.69 1.12
CA VAL A 154 -7.20 18.44 0.92
C VAL A 154 -7.86 17.70 -0.23
N LYS A 155 -7.09 17.32 -1.26
CA LYS A 155 -7.56 16.41 -2.31
C LYS A 155 -7.70 15.01 -1.72
N ILE A 156 -8.88 14.42 -1.84
CA ILE A 156 -9.20 13.09 -1.30
C ILE A 156 -9.66 12.20 -2.45
N ASP A 157 -8.83 11.25 -2.85
CA ASP A 157 -9.22 10.18 -3.77
C ASP A 157 -9.86 9.06 -2.95
N ILE A 158 -11.03 8.59 -3.37
CA ILE A 158 -11.85 7.59 -2.68
C ILE A 158 -12.25 6.52 -3.67
N TRP A 159 -12.13 5.25 -3.31
CA TRP A 159 -12.58 4.14 -4.15
C TRP A 159 -12.99 2.91 -3.33
N GLU A 160 -13.96 2.15 -3.86
CA GLU A 160 -14.48 0.92 -3.29
C GLU A 160 -14.93 -0.07 -4.37
N THR A 161 -15.29 -1.29 -3.97
CA THR A 161 -15.93 -2.27 -4.85
C THR A 161 -17.43 -2.03 -4.95
N ASP A 162 -18.04 -2.56 -6.01
CA ASP A 162 -19.49 -2.74 -6.08
C ASP A 162 -20.01 -3.77 -5.05
N SER A 163 -21.33 -3.98 -5.01
CA SER A 163 -21.96 -4.96 -4.11
C SER A 163 -21.60 -6.43 -4.40
N THR A 164 -20.92 -6.70 -5.51
CA THR A 164 -20.42 -8.03 -5.87
C THR A 164 -18.95 -8.23 -5.53
N GLY A 165 -18.28 -7.20 -4.99
CA GLY A 165 -16.87 -7.26 -4.62
C GLY A 165 -15.91 -7.01 -5.78
N HIS A 166 -16.34 -6.32 -6.84
CA HIS A 166 -15.48 -5.94 -7.96
C HIS A 166 -15.30 -4.43 -8.04
N TYR A 167 -14.08 -3.98 -8.31
CA TYR A 167 -13.84 -2.62 -8.77
C TYR A 167 -14.28 -2.51 -10.24
N ASP A 168 -14.80 -1.35 -10.63
CA ASP A 168 -15.17 -0.99 -12.00
C ASP A 168 -14.09 -1.39 -13.04
N VAL A 169 -12.81 -1.16 -12.76
CA VAL A 169 -11.65 -1.48 -13.62
C VAL A 169 -11.46 -2.97 -13.91
N GLN A 170 -12.14 -3.84 -13.17
CA GLN A 170 -12.10 -5.28 -13.39
C GLN A 170 -13.10 -5.72 -14.48
N TYR A 171 -14.05 -4.87 -14.86
CA TYR A 171 -14.99 -5.17 -15.94
C TYR A 171 -14.40 -4.84 -17.31
N ALA A 172 -14.41 -5.84 -18.21
CA ALA A 172 -13.88 -5.71 -19.56
C ALA A 172 -14.59 -4.66 -20.44
N GLY A 173 -15.80 -4.24 -20.05
CA GLY A 173 -16.62 -3.23 -20.73
C GLY A 173 -16.81 -1.96 -19.90
N ARG A 174 -15.84 -1.60 -19.06
CA ARG A 174 -15.86 -0.35 -18.31
C ARG A 174 -15.92 0.85 -19.27
N ASP A 175 -17.03 1.57 -19.25
CA ASP A 175 -17.25 2.77 -20.06
C ASP A 175 -16.86 4.04 -19.29
N GLU A 176 -17.24 4.14 -18.02
CA GLU A 176 -16.98 5.27 -17.14
C GLU A 176 -16.51 4.82 -15.73
N PRO A 177 -15.85 5.70 -14.96
CA PRO A 177 -15.53 5.43 -13.56
C PRO A 177 -16.78 5.24 -12.70
N ASP A 178 -16.82 4.19 -11.88
CA ASP A 178 -17.86 3.99 -10.85
C ASP A 178 -17.27 3.42 -9.56
N GLY A 179 -17.90 3.71 -8.43
CA GLY A 179 -17.37 3.35 -7.11
C GLY A 179 -16.09 4.11 -6.75
N ARG A 180 -15.83 5.26 -7.39
CA ARG A 180 -14.64 6.08 -7.16
C ARG A 180 -14.90 7.56 -7.38
N CYS A 181 -14.19 8.42 -6.64
CA CYS A 181 -14.27 9.86 -6.83
C CYS A 181 -13.08 10.62 -6.23
N ILE A 182 -13.01 11.91 -6.56
CA ILE A 182 -12.11 12.88 -5.93
C ILE A 182 -12.98 13.93 -5.21
N MET A 183 -12.69 14.21 -3.95
CA MET A 183 -13.33 15.26 -3.17
C MET A 183 -12.30 16.26 -2.62
N ARG A 184 -12.81 17.37 -2.07
CA ARG A 184 -12.02 18.34 -1.31
C ARG A 184 -12.66 18.61 0.04
N SER A 185 -11.84 18.64 1.09
CA SER A 185 -12.32 19.02 2.43
C SER A 185 -12.73 20.50 2.48
N ASP A 186 -13.78 20.80 3.24
CA ASP A 186 -14.25 22.16 3.45
C ASP A 186 -13.40 22.93 4.48
N LYS A 187 -13.77 24.18 4.77
CA LYS A 187 -13.06 25.06 5.73
C LYS A 187 -13.03 24.53 7.17
N SER A 188 -13.90 23.59 7.50
CA SER A 188 -13.94 22.91 8.80
C SER A 188 -13.26 21.53 8.74
N GLY A 189 -12.58 21.21 7.63
CA GLY A 189 -11.96 19.92 7.37
C GLY A 189 -12.96 18.81 7.05
N VAL A 190 -14.22 19.12 6.80
CA VAL A 190 -15.27 18.11 6.58
C VAL A 190 -15.32 17.72 5.11
N PHE A 191 -15.47 16.43 4.84
CA PHE A 191 -15.88 15.91 3.53
C PHE A 191 -16.91 14.80 3.74
N TRP A 192 -17.88 14.69 2.83
CA TRP A 192 -18.96 13.71 2.96
C TRP A 192 -19.58 13.41 1.60
N PHE A 193 -20.07 12.18 1.45
CA PHE A 193 -20.58 11.62 0.20
C PHE A 193 -21.51 10.45 0.49
N LYS A 194 -22.23 10.01 -0.54
CA LYS A 194 -23.01 8.78 -0.53
C LYS A 194 -22.21 7.69 -1.25
N ALA A 195 -22.24 6.52 -0.65
CA ALA A 195 -21.52 5.33 -1.07
C ALA A 195 -22.47 4.13 -0.98
N ILE A 196 -21.92 2.95 -1.18
CA ILE A 196 -22.57 1.70 -0.75
C ILE A 196 -21.77 1.11 0.41
N THR A 197 -22.38 0.25 1.22
CA THR A 197 -21.67 -0.47 2.28
C THR A 197 -20.68 -1.43 1.63
N PRO A 198 -19.36 -1.34 1.93
CA PRO A 198 -18.38 -2.24 1.38
C PRO A 198 -18.67 -3.71 1.72
N VAL A 199 -18.29 -4.61 0.82
CA VAL A 199 -18.42 -6.06 1.01
C VAL A 199 -17.05 -6.74 0.97
N PRO A 200 -16.87 -7.92 1.59
CA PRO A 200 -15.60 -8.62 1.50
C PRO A 200 -15.45 -9.21 0.10
N TYR A 201 -14.22 -9.20 -0.41
CA TYR A 201 -13.95 -9.65 -1.78
C TYR A 201 -12.60 -10.36 -1.91
N PRO A 202 -12.46 -11.30 -2.84
CA PRO A 202 -11.18 -11.94 -3.10
C PRO A 202 -10.27 -11.06 -3.98
N ILE A 203 -8.98 -10.99 -3.66
CA ILE A 203 -7.98 -10.49 -4.62
C ILE A 203 -7.96 -11.37 -5.88
N PRO A 204 -7.47 -10.86 -7.05
CA PRO A 204 -7.29 -11.69 -8.23
C PRO A 204 -6.52 -12.97 -7.92
N HIS A 205 -7.13 -14.13 -8.16
CA HIS A 205 -6.59 -15.43 -7.72
C HIS A 205 -6.62 -16.51 -8.81
N ASP A 206 -6.86 -16.11 -10.06
CA ASP A 206 -6.72 -16.91 -11.28
C ASP A 206 -5.26 -17.01 -11.78
N GLY A 207 -4.38 -16.17 -11.22
CA GLY A 207 -2.96 -16.07 -11.58
C GLY A 207 -2.01 -16.94 -10.75
N PRO A 208 -0.69 -16.79 -10.96
CA PRO A 208 0.33 -17.47 -10.17
C PRO A 208 0.20 -17.19 -8.67
N VAL A 209 -0.13 -15.96 -8.26
CA VAL A 209 -0.29 -15.62 -6.84
C VAL A 209 -1.44 -16.42 -6.22
N GLY A 210 -2.58 -16.53 -6.90
CA GLY A 210 -3.69 -17.38 -6.45
C GLY A 210 -3.32 -18.86 -6.30
N ARG A 211 -2.51 -19.40 -7.23
CA ARG A 211 -1.96 -20.76 -7.11
C ARG A 211 -1.03 -20.90 -5.91
N LEU A 212 -0.20 -19.90 -5.63
CA LEU A 212 0.66 -19.87 -4.45
C LEU A 212 -0.18 -19.89 -3.17
N LEU A 213 -1.19 -19.01 -3.05
CA LEU A 213 -2.09 -18.98 -1.89
C LEU A 213 -2.79 -20.32 -1.67
N THR A 214 -3.27 -20.94 -2.75
CA THR A 214 -3.87 -22.29 -2.70
C THR A 214 -2.89 -23.32 -2.12
N LYS A 215 -1.63 -23.32 -2.57
CA LYS A 215 -0.58 -24.23 -2.04
C LYS A 215 -0.24 -23.95 -0.58
N LEU A 216 -0.36 -22.70 -0.15
CA LEU A 216 -0.12 -22.28 1.24
C LEU A 216 -1.35 -22.45 2.14
N HIS A 217 -2.47 -22.96 1.62
CA HIS A 217 -3.75 -23.04 2.33
C HIS A 217 -4.24 -21.68 2.85
N ARG A 218 -3.99 -20.61 2.08
CA ARG A 218 -4.47 -19.25 2.36
C ARG A 218 -5.67 -18.90 1.48
N HIS A 219 -6.65 -18.20 2.05
CA HIS A 219 -7.74 -17.63 1.26
C HIS A 219 -7.31 -16.32 0.56
N PRO A 220 -7.95 -15.93 -0.55
CA PRO A 220 -7.68 -14.68 -1.25
C PRO A 220 -8.50 -13.49 -0.71
N TYR A 221 -9.39 -13.69 0.25
CA TYR A 221 -10.31 -12.64 0.71
C TYR A 221 -9.63 -11.51 1.47
N ARG A 222 -10.08 -10.30 1.16
CA ARG A 222 -9.91 -9.09 1.96
C ARG A 222 -11.23 -8.77 2.67
N PRO A 223 -11.19 -8.23 3.89
CA PRO A 223 -12.39 -7.76 4.59
C PRO A 223 -13.02 -6.57 3.86
N SER A 224 -14.30 -6.30 4.13
CA SER A 224 -15.02 -5.12 3.64
C SER A 224 -14.26 -3.83 3.98
N HIS A 225 -13.95 -3.01 2.99
CA HIS A 225 -13.27 -1.73 3.22
C HIS A 225 -13.49 -0.69 2.12
N MET A 226 -13.23 0.55 2.48
CA MET A 226 -13.21 1.69 1.58
C MET A 226 -11.82 2.34 1.62
N HIS A 227 -11.27 2.65 0.46
CA HIS A 227 -9.96 3.26 0.35
C HIS A 227 -10.02 4.78 0.35
N PHE A 228 -8.95 5.38 0.88
CA PHE A 228 -8.75 6.82 0.88
C PHE A 228 -7.30 7.15 0.55
N MET A 229 -7.09 8.19 -0.24
CA MET A 229 -5.78 8.77 -0.47
C MET A 229 -5.85 10.28 -0.37
N PHE A 230 -5.03 10.84 0.51
CA PHE A 230 -5.03 12.26 0.85
C PHE A 230 -3.79 12.94 0.29
N GLN A 231 -4.00 14.11 -0.33
CA GLN A 231 -2.93 14.92 -0.89
C GLN A 231 -3.18 16.40 -0.62
N LYS A 232 -2.21 17.04 0.04
CA LYS A 232 -2.14 18.50 0.22
C LYS A 232 -0.68 18.91 0.39
N GLU A 233 -0.29 20.03 -0.22
CA GLU A 233 1.06 20.57 -0.05
C GLU A 233 1.38 20.82 1.44
N GLY A 234 2.55 20.36 1.89
CA GLY A 234 3.02 20.47 3.27
C GLY A 234 2.55 19.34 4.19
N TYR A 235 1.72 18.41 3.70
CA TYR A 235 1.27 17.24 4.41
C TYR A 235 1.77 15.97 3.73
N ASP A 236 2.20 15.02 4.56
CA ASP A 236 2.63 13.71 4.10
C ASP A 236 1.50 13.01 3.38
N HIS A 237 1.83 12.42 2.23
CA HIS A 237 0.88 11.67 1.44
C HIS A 237 0.37 10.48 2.27
N LEU A 238 -0.94 10.38 2.44
CA LEU A 238 -1.55 9.30 3.22
C LEU A 238 -2.41 8.44 2.30
N VAL A 239 -2.00 7.18 2.14
CA VAL A 239 -2.85 6.13 1.60
C VAL A 239 -3.33 5.28 2.76
N THR A 240 -4.64 5.09 2.87
CA THR A 240 -5.25 4.32 3.95
C THR A 240 -6.56 3.66 3.50
N ALA A 241 -7.17 2.89 4.38
CA ALA A 241 -8.48 2.30 4.18
C ALA A 241 -9.19 2.16 5.52
N LEU A 242 -10.52 2.23 5.51
CA LEU A 242 -11.35 1.93 6.68
C LEU A 242 -12.01 0.57 6.49
N TYR A 243 -11.80 -0.32 7.46
CA TYR A 243 -12.27 -1.70 7.44
C TYR A 243 -13.49 -1.87 8.33
N LEU A 244 -14.49 -2.64 7.90
CA LEU A 244 -15.68 -2.87 8.71
C LEU A 244 -15.38 -3.86 9.85
N ARG A 245 -15.77 -3.48 11.06
CA ARG A 245 -15.62 -4.33 12.25
C ARG A 245 -16.56 -5.54 12.19
N ASN A 246 -16.06 -6.68 12.69
CA ASN A 246 -16.69 -7.99 12.66
C ASN A 246 -16.84 -8.59 11.26
N ASP A 247 -16.11 -8.08 10.26
CA ASP A 247 -16.01 -8.75 8.97
C ASP A 247 -15.37 -10.14 9.15
N PRO A 248 -15.86 -11.19 8.47
CA PRO A 248 -15.30 -12.54 8.57
C PRO A 248 -13.80 -12.65 8.28
N TYR A 249 -13.22 -11.69 7.56
CA TYR A 249 -11.81 -11.67 7.16
C TYR A 249 -11.00 -10.54 7.82
N GLU A 250 -11.57 -9.84 8.81
CA GLU A 250 -10.90 -8.74 9.54
C GLU A 250 -9.54 -9.18 10.13
N THR A 251 -9.47 -10.40 10.65
CA THR A 251 -8.27 -10.94 11.31
C THR A 251 -7.42 -11.82 10.39
N SER A 252 -7.77 -11.91 9.11
CA SER A 252 -7.11 -12.82 8.16
C SER A 252 -6.93 -12.24 6.76
N ASP A 253 -6.96 -10.91 6.62
CA ASP A 253 -6.77 -10.21 5.34
C ASP A 253 -5.59 -10.78 4.52
N ALA A 254 -5.86 -11.15 3.27
CA ALA A 254 -4.90 -11.79 2.38
C ALA A 254 -3.64 -10.94 2.11
N VAL A 255 -3.71 -9.63 2.33
CA VAL A 255 -2.62 -8.67 2.09
C VAL A 255 -2.12 -7.96 3.35
N PHE A 256 -2.56 -8.40 4.53
CA PHE A 256 -2.12 -7.88 5.82
C PHE A 256 -2.35 -6.36 6.02
N GLY A 257 -3.44 -5.81 5.45
CA GLY A 257 -3.72 -4.38 5.46
C GLY A 257 -4.47 -3.88 6.71
N VAL A 258 -5.10 -4.77 7.47
CA VAL A 258 -5.93 -4.38 8.63
C VAL A 258 -5.08 -3.93 9.81
N LYS A 259 -5.50 -2.83 10.42
CA LYS A 259 -4.98 -2.30 11.68
C LYS A 259 -6.16 -1.90 12.57
N ASP A 260 -6.07 -2.17 13.86
CA ASP A 260 -7.17 -1.92 14.82
C ASP A 260 -7.67 -0.46 14.80
N SER A 261 -6.77 0.51 14.58
CA SER A 261 -7.09 1.94 14.49
C SER A 261 -7.92 2.32 13.25
N LEU A 262 -7.94 1.45 12.24
CA LEU A 262 -8.63 1.61 10.97
C LEU A 262 -9.92 0.77 10.90
N THR A 263 -10.28 0.02 11.95
CA THR A 263 -11.54 -0.72 12.01
C THR A 263 -12.67 0.15 12.54
N VAL A 264 -13.76 0.20 11.79
CA VAL A 264 -14.90 1.09 12.05
C VAL A 264 -16.22 0.32 12.12
N ASP A 265 -17.15 0.84 12.91
CA ASP A 265 -18.52 0.35 12.97
C ASP A 265 -19.41 1.12 12.00
N ILE A 266 -20.39 0.44 11.39
CA ILE A 266 -21.47 1.09 10.66
C ILE A 266 -22.58 1.46 11.65
N GLY A 267 -22.74 2.77 11.86
CA GLY A 267 -23.80 3.35 12.66
C GLY A 267 -25.08 3.60 11.86
N LYS A 268 -25.98 4.38 12.46
CA LYS A 268 -27.22 4.85 11.82
C LYS A 268 -27.36 6.36 11.96
N ALA A 269 -27.77 7.04 10.90
CA ALA A 269 -28.06 8.46 10.91
C ALA A 269 -29.25 8.76 11.83
N GLY A 270 -29.00 9.46 12.93
CA GLY A 270 -30.06 10.02 13.77
C GLY A 270 -30.74 11.23 13.11
N PRO A 271 -31.80 11.80 13.73
CA PRO A 271 -32.60 12.89 13.15
C PRO A 271 -31.79 14.10 12.68
N GLU A 272 -30.78 14.50 13.46
CA GLU A 272 -29.94 15.66 13.14
C GLU A 272 -29.04 15.43 11.92
N ILE A 273 -28.38 14.27 11.87
CA ILE A 273 -27.51 13.86 10.75
C ILE A 273 -28.36 13.65 9.48
N ALA A 274 -29.48 12.95 9.60
CA ALA A 274 -30.43 12.71 8.53
C ALA A 274 -30.89 14.03 7.89
N LYS A 275 -31.30 14.99 8.71
CA LYS A 275 -31.68 16.33 8.25
C LYS A 275 -30.50 17.10 7.66
N LYS A 276 -29.32 17.07 8.29
CA LYS A 276 -28.14 17.82 7.85
C LYS A 276 -27.64 17.37 6.48
N TYR A 277 -27.60 16.06 6.23
CA TYR A 277 -27.04 15.48 5.00
C TYR A 277 -28.11 14.99 4.01
N ASN A 278 -29.38 15.31 4.27
CA ASN A 278 -30.52 14.98 3.43
C ASN A 278 -30.59 13.48 3.10
N VAL A 279 -30.50 12.65 4.13
CA VAL A 279 -30.72 11.18 4.07
C VAL A 279 -31.86 10.79 5.01
N PRO A 280 -32.51 9.63 4.82
CA PRO A 280 -33.53 9.14 5.75
C PRO A 280 -32.98 8.91 7.16
N GLU A 281 -33.82 9.05 8.19
CA GLU A 281 -33.46 8.58 9.52
C GLU A 281 -33.22 7.07 9.51
N GLY A 282 -32.19 6.62 10.24
CA GLY A 282 -31.79 5.22 10.27
C GLY A 282 -30.93 4.76 9.09
N HIS A 283 -30.62 5.64 8.13
CA HIS A 283 -29.69 5.35 7.03
C HIS A 283 -28.32 4.92 7.57
N ALA A 284 -27.65 3.97 6.91
CA ALA A 284 -26.33 3.52 7.34
C ALA A 284 -25.35 4.68 7.35
N LEU A 285 -24.51 4.75 8.37
CA LEU A 285 -23.61 5.88 8.60
C LEU A 285 -22.21 5.38 8.97
N LEU A 286 -21.22 5.80 8.20
CA LEU A 286 -19.80 5.71 8.55
C LEU A 286 -19.31 7.11 8.93
N THR A 287 -18.68 7.22 10.09
CA THR A 287 -17.98 8.44 10.51
C THR A 287 -16.54 8.15 10.89
N TYR A 288 -15.62 9.02 10.47
CA TYR A 288 -14.21 8.88 10.86
C TYR A 288 -13.49 10.24 10.93
N ASP A 289 -12.61 10.39 11.90
CA ASP A 289 -11.76 11.56 12.06
C ASP A 289 -10.34 11.20 11.62
N PHE A 290 -9.94 11.62 10.42
CA PHE A 290 -8.57 11.46 9.96
C PHE A 290 -7.67 12.53 10.56
N VAL A 291 -6.46 12.12 10.92
CA VAL A 291 -5.40 12.98 11.42
C VAL A 291 -4.22 12.89 10.48
N LEU A 292 -3.97 13.97 9.74
CA LEU A 292 -2.85 14.08 8.79
C LEU A 292 -1.61 14.64 9.50
N VAL A 293 -0.46 14.28 8.96
CA VAL A 293 0.86 14.61 9.50
C VAL A 293 1.59 15.46 8.47
N SER A 294 2.39 16.44 8.91
CA SER A 294 3.18 17.24 7.98
C SER A 294 4.32 16.43 7.34
N ASP A 295 4.77 16.84 6.15
CA ASP A 295 5.95 16.24 5.50
C ASP A 295 7.18 16.28 6.41
N ALA A 296 7.34 17.35 7.19
CA ALA A 296 8.46 17.55 8.10
C ALA A 296 8.44 16.54 9.25
N GLU A 297 7.29 16.32 9.89
CA GLU A 297 7.15 15.36 10.99
C GLU A 297 7.40 13.92 10.51
N THR A 298 6.85 13.52 9.35
CA THR A 298 7.11 12.19 8.78
C THR A 298 8.59 12.03 8.43
N PHE A 299 9.22 13.03 7.80
CA PHE A 299 10.63 12.98 7.46
C PHE A 299 11.53 12.82 8.68
N GLU A 300 11.30 13.60 9.74
CA GLU A 300 12.07 13.52 10.99
C GLU A 300 11.90 12.15 11.67
N LEU A 301 10.65 11.65 11.73
CA LEU A 301 10.35 10.35 12.32
C LEU A 301 11.02 9.21 11.53
N ARG A 302 10.94 9.24 10.20
CA ARG A 302 11.60 8.29 9.31
C ARG A 302 13.11 8.29 9.49
N ALA A 303 13.74 9.46 9.55
CA ALA A 303 15.18 9.58 9.77
C ALA A 303 15.59 8.97 11.12
N LYS A 304 14.85 9.28 12.20
CA LYS A 304 15.07 8.72 13.53
C LYS A 304 14.91 7.20 13.58
N ASN A 305 13.84 6.69 12.97
CA ASN A 305 13.55 5.24 12.93
C ASN A 305 14.61 4.49 12.13
N SER A 306 15.01 5.04 10.98
CA SER A 306 16.06 4.48 10.12
C SER A 306 17.40 4.38 10.86
N LYS A 307 17.82 5.45 11.53
CA LYS A 307 19.04 5.45 12.35
C LYS A 307 18.98 4.39 13.46
N THR A 308 17.88 4.38 14.22
CA THR A 308 17.67 3.42 15.32
C THR A 308 17.72 1.96 14.82
N ALA A 309 17.09 1.68 13.68
CA ALA A 309 17.08 0.34 13.10
C ALA A 309 18.48 -0.11 12.65
N LEU A 310 19.26 0.79 12.04
CA LEU A 310 20.59 0.47 11.53
C LEU A 310 21.64 0.37 12.62
N ASP A 311 21.54 1.20 13.66
CA ASP A 311 22.36 1.08 14.87
C ASP A 311 22.18 -0.29 15.55
N LYS A 312 20.94 -0.81 15.62
CA LYS A 312 20.66 -2.16 16.16
C LYS A 312 21.29 -3.29 15.33
N LEU A 313 21.49 -3.06 14.03
CA LEU A 313 22.16 -4.02 13.14
C LEU A 313 23.69 -3.86 13.15
N GLY A 314 24.24 -2.96 13.98
CA GLY A 314 25.67 -2.67 14.04
C GLY A 314 26.20 -1.99 12.78
N ARG A 315 25.33 -1.31 12.01
CA ARG A 315 25.70 -0.65 10.75
C ARG A 315 25.85 0.84 10.96
N LYS A 316 27.07 1.35 10.75
CA LYS A 316 27.25 2.80 10.58
C LYS A 316 26.68 3.21 9.23
N VAL A 317 25.79 4.18 9.24
CA VAL A 317 25.19 4.76 8.04
C VAL A 317 25.10 6.27 8.16
N LYS A 318 25.23 6.95 7.02
CA LYS A 318 24.85 8.36 6.86
C LYS A 318 23.47 8.43 6.18
N ILE A 319 22.70 9.48 6.47
CA ILE A 319 21.42 9.73 5.80
C ILE A 319 21.66 10.73 4.66
N VAL A 320 21.38 10.31 3.42
CA VAL A 320 21.47 11.15 2.21
C VAL A 320 20.08 11.22 1.59
N ASN A 321 19.50 12.42 1.47
CA ASN A 321 18.14 12.64 0.97
C ASN A 321 17.07 11.77 1.66
N GLY A 322 17.13 11.65 2.99
CA GLY A 322 16.17 10.84 3.78
C GLY A 322 16.41 9.33 3.73
N LEU A 323 17.42 8.86 2.99
CA LEU A 323 17.72 7.45 2.81
C LEU A 323 19.06 7.05 3.46
N PRO A 324 19.15 5.87 4.06
CA PRO A 324 20.41 5.39 4.63
C PRO A 324 21.38 4.92 3.55
N VAL A 325 22.64 5.30 3.71
CA VAL A 325 23.78 4.91 2.90
C VAL A 325 24.91 4.46 3.84
N PRO A 326 25.68 3.40 3.52
CA PRO A 326 26.84 2.97 4.31
C PRO A 326 27.77 4.13 4.61
N ASP A 327 28.13 4.24 5.88
CA ASP A 327 29.20 5.12 6.31
C ASP A 327 30.49 4.33 6.23
N LEU A 328 31.26 4.55 5.15
CA LEU A 328 32.47 3.78 4.83
C LEU A 328 33.72 4.31 5.55
N ASP A 329 33.56 5.26 6.47
CA ASP A 329 34.62 5.95 7.22
C ASP A 329 35.01 5.28 8.57
#